data_AF-X1G5F1-F1
#
_entry.id   AF-X1G5F1-F1
#
_cell.length_a   1.000
_cell.length_b   1.000
_cell.length_c   1.000
_cell.angle_alpha   90.00
_cell.angle_beta   90.00
_cell.angle_gamma   90.00
#
_symmetry.space_group_name_H-M   'P 1'
#
loop_
_entity.id
_entity.type
_entity.pdbx_description
1 polymer ?
#
loop_
_entity_poly.entity_id
_entity_poly.type
_entity_poly.pdbx_seq_one_letter_code
_entity_poly.pdbx_strand_id
1 'polypeptide(L)'
;ELLTLCQIGPENFINFVKENIQKDDPEKILQNVTKISSNQIQNKSPRNIENILRKTKEQIGDIETNKRLKHLLVYLLIKEGCRVKDVANSLHITSPSVLKICEKVDRSLISDRIYQLWLNHIKINLFL
;
A
#
# COMPACT_ATOMS: atom_id res chain seq x y z
N GLU A 1 -13.97 -11.61 -16.53
CA GLU A 1 -14.76 -11.38 -15.29
C GLU A 1 -14.89 -9.90 -14.91
N LEU A 2 -13.80 -9.13 -14.78
CA LEU A 2 -13.89 -7.69 -14.44
C LEU A 2 -14.57 -6.83 -15.54
N LEU A 3 -14.36 -7.16 -16.81
CA LEU A 3 -14.94 -6.44 -17.95
C LEU A 3 -16.47 -6.57 -18.04
N THR A 4 -17.02 -7.69 -17.57
CA THR A 4 -18.47 -7.93 -17.48
C THR A 4 -19.15 -7.11 -16.40
N LEU A 5 -18.43 -6.73 -15.33
CA LEU A 5 -18.95 -5.90 -14.23
C LEU A 5 -19.24 -4.46 -14.65
N CYS A 6 -18.48 -3.92 -15.60
CA CYS A 6 -18.66 -2.54 -16.11
C CYS A 6 -19.89 -2.37 -17.02
N GLN A 7 -20.58 -3.47 -17.37
CA GLN A 7 -21.73 -3.47 -18.27
C GLN A 7 -23.06 -3.71 -17.54
N ILE A 8 -23.03 -3.87 -16.22
CA ILE A 8 -24.20 -4.23 -15.43
C ILE A 8 -24.88 -2.95 -14.90
N GLY A 9 -26.20 -2.84 -15.10
CA GLY A 9 -26.99 -1.73 -14.57
C GLY A 9 -26.88 -1.61 -13.04
N PRO A 10 -27.01 -0.40 -12.47
CA PRO A 10 -26.69 -0.12 -11.06
C PRO A 10 -27.39 -1.05 -10.06
N GLU A 11 -28.61 -1.48 -10.35
CA GLU A 11 -29.37 -2.41 -9.50
C GLU A 11 -28.73 -3.81 -9.43
N ASN A 12 -28.26 -4.32 -10.57
CA ASN A 12 -27.61 -5.62 -10.63
C ASN A 12 -26.19 -5.58 -10.06
N PHE A 13 -25.50 -4.43 -10.13
CA PHE A 13 -24.24 -4.22 -9.42
C PHE A 13 -24.45 -4.25 -7.90
N ILE A 14 -25.50 -3.59 -7.40
CA ILE A 14 -25.84 -3.62 -5.98
C ILE A 14 -26.18 -5.04 -5.51
N ASN A 15 -26.88 -5.83 -6.33
CA ASN A 15 -27.20 -7.22 -6.01
C ASN A 15 -25.95 -8.11 -6.03
N PHE A 16 -25.08 -7.96 -7.03
CA PHE A 16 -23.79 -8.66 -7.06
C PHE A 16 -22.94 -8.35 -5.81
N VAL A 17 -22.86 -7.06 -5.43
CA VAL A 17 -22.14 -6.63 -4.23
C VAL A 17 -22.78 -7.20 -2.96
N LYS A 18 -24.12 -7.20 -2.84
CA LYS A 18 -24.83 -7.78 -1.70
C LYS A 18 -24.69 -9.30 -1.59
N GLU A 19 -24.70 -10.01 -2.73
CA GLU A 19 -24.54 -11.47 -2.78
C GLU A 19 -23.11 -11.91 -2.46
N ASN A 20 -22.10 -11.11 -2.80
CA ASN A 20 -20.70 -11.40 -2.53
C ASN A 20 -20.17 -10.79 -1.20
N ILE A 21 -20.93 -9.91 -0.54
CA ILE A 21 -20.67 -9.47 0.84
C ILE A 21 -21.25 -10.47 1.86
N GLN A 22 -21.10 -11.78 1.63
CA GLN A 22 -21.39 -12.74 2.69
C GLN A 22 -20.30 -12.67 3.77
N LYS A 23 -20.65 -12.02 4.89
CA LYS A 23 -20.43 -12.44 6.29
C LYS A 23 -19.04 -12.88 6.77
N ASP A 24 -17.96 -12.54 6.09
CA ASP A 24 -16.65 -12.63 6.74
C ASP A 24 -16.41 -11.36 7.55
N ASP A 25 -16.54 -11.54 8.87
CA ASP A 25 -16.14 -10.58 9.89
C ASP A 25 -14.82 -9.93 9.47
N PRO A 26 -14.74 -8.60 9.30
CA PRO A 26 -13.50 -7.94 8.87
C PRO A 26 -12.33 -8.30 9.80
N GLU A 27 -12.60 -8.63 11.07
CA GLU A 27 -11.60 -9.17 12.00
C GLU A 27 -11.07 -10.55 11.60
N LYS A 28 -11.89 -11.46 11.03
CA LYS A 28 -11.43 -12.77 10.55
C LYS A 28 -10.57 -12.67 9.30
N ILE A 29 -10.90 -11.76 8.37
CA ILE A 29 -10.06 -11.52 7.18
C ILE A 29 -8.70 -10.95 7.61
N LEU A 30 -8.70 -9.98 8.53
CA LEU A 30 -7.48 -9.44 9.14
C LEU A 30 -6.68 -10.53 9.87
N GLN A 31 -7.32 -11.40 10.64
CA GLN A 31 -6.65 -12.49 11.37
C GLN A 31 -6.06 -13.55 10.44
N ASN A 32 -6.70 -13.88 9.32
CA ASN A 32 -6.14 -14.82 8.34
C ASN A 32 -4.95 -14.21 7.58
N VAL A 33 -5.00 -12.93 7.21
CA VAL A 33 -3.82 -12.21 6.68
C VAL A 33 -2.69 -12.15 7.71
N THR A 34 -3.02 -12.00 9.00
CA THR A 34 -2.04 -11.96 10.09
C THR A 34 -1.44 -13.34 10.40
N LYS A 35 -2.23 -14.42 10.31
CA LYS A 35 -1.74 -15.80 10.50
C LYS A 35 -0.83 -16.26 9.36
N ILE A 36 -1.12 -15.86 8.11
CA ILE A 36 -0.26 -16.14 6.96
C ILE A 36 1.04 -15.31 7.04
N SER A 37 0.99 -14.08 7.58
CA SER A 37 2.18 -13.23 7.73
C SER A 37 3.04 -13.58 8.95
N SER A 38 2.46 -14.11 10.03
CA SER A 38 3.15 -14.44 11.29
C SER A 38 4.33 -15.42 11.08
N ASN A 39 4.20 -16.39 10.18
CA ASN A 39 5.26 -17.35 9.90
C ASN A 39 6.38 -16.81 8.99
N GLN A 40 6.22 -15.61 8.42
CA GLN A 40 7.23 -14.97 7.56
C GLN A 40 8.03 -13.85 8.25
N ILE A 41 7.68 -13.47 9.49
CA ILE A 41 8.22 -12.27 10.14
C ILE A 41 9.61 -12.49 10.78
N GLN A 42 10.08 -13.72 10.92
CA GLN A 42 11.31 -13.96 11.67
C GLN A 42 12.63 -13.93 10.89
N ASN A 43 12.65 -13.73 9.56
CA ASN A 43 13.93 -13.64 8.80
C ASN A 43 13.88 -12.79 7.52
N LYS A 44 13.11 -11.70 7.48
CA LYS A 44 13.18 -10.78 6.33
C LYS A 44 14.34 -9.79 6.51
N SER A 45 15.47 -10.14 5.89
CA SER A 45 16.53 -9.22 5.44
C SER A 45 15.93 -7.86 5.03
N PRO A 46 16.65 -6.73 5.23
CA PRO A 46 16.17 -5.41 4.82
C PRO A 46 15.59 -5.50 3.42
N ARG A 47 14.26 -5.34 3.32
CA ARG A 47 13.52 -5.47 2.06
C ARG A 47 14.26 -4.65 1.01
N ASN A 48 14.70 -5.30 -0.06
CA ASN A 48 15.52 -4.69 -1.10
C ASN A 48 14.76 -3.48 -1.68
N ILE A 49 15.15 -2.27 -1.24
CA ILE A 49 14.48 -1.01 -1.58
C ILE A 49 14.51 -0.82 -3.10
N GLU A 50 15.63 -1.15 -3.75
CA GLU A 50 15.76 -1.06 -5.21
C GLU A 50 14.75 -1.95 -5.94
N ASN A 51 14.55 -3.18 -5.46
CA ASN A 51 13.54 -4.06 -6.04
C ASN A 51 12.12 -3.51 -5.88
N ILE A 52 11.81 -2.89 -4.72
CA ILE A 52 10.52 -2.24 -4.49
C ILE A 52 10.35 -1.03 -5.40
N LEU A 53 11.39 -0.20 -5.56
CA LEU A 53 11.38 0.95 -6.46
C LEU A 53 11.15 0.53 -7.92
N ARG A 54 11.86 -0.53 -8.35
CA ARG A 54 11.68 -1.12 -9.68
C ARG A 54 10.23 -1.61 -9.89
N LYS A 55 9.70 -2.42 -8.97
CA LYS A 55 8.30 -2.90 -9.03
C LYS A 55 7.30 -1.74 -9.03
N THR A 56 7.54 -0.70 -8.25
CA THR A 56 6.68 0.50 -8.20
C THR A 56 6.59 1.13 -9.58
N LYS A 57 7.73 1.33 -10.24
CA LYS A 57 7.80 1.90 -11.59
C LYS A 57 7.10 1.03 -12.62
N GLU A 58 7.26 -0.29 -12.53
CA GLU A 58 6.68 -1.25 -13.46
C GLU A 58 5.16 -1.41 -13.30
N GLN A 59 4.63 -1.37 -12.07
CA GLN A 59 3.27 -1.81 -11.77
C GLN A 59 2.31 -0.69 -11.35
N ILE A 60 2.83 0.43 -10.86
CA ILE A 60 2.00 1.50 -10.26
C ILE A 60 2.23 2.82 -10.97
N GLY A 61 3.49 3.20 -11.17
CA GLY A 61 3.85 4.43 -11.87
C GLY A 61 5.20 5.00 -11.41
N ASP A 62 5.61 6.07 -12.08
CA ASP A 62 6.88 6.72 -11.81
C ASP A 62 6.81 7.66 -10.60
N ILE A 63 7.67 7.42 -9.60
CA ILE A 63 7.75 8.21 -8.38
C ILE A 63 8.38 9.58 -8.61
N GLU A 64 9.13 9.77 -9.69
CA GLU A 64 9.76 11.06 -10.00
C GLU A 64 8.74 12.06 -10.57
N THR A 65 7.68 11.57 -11.22
CA THR A 65 6.59 12.41 -11.73
C THR A 65 5.39 12.47 -10.79
N ASN A 66 5.17 11.43 -9.97
CA ASN A 66 4.06 11.37 -9.02
C ASN A 66 4.51 11.57 -7.57
N LYS A 67 4.43 12.82 -7.10
CA LYS A 67 4.77 13.19 -5.72
C LYS A 67 3.97 12.44 -4.66
N ARG A 68 2.67 12.19 -4.89
CA ARG A 68 1.82 11.48 -3.92
C ARG A 68 2.26 10.03 -3.78
N LEU A 69 2.53 9.36 -4.89
CA LEU A 69 3.08 8.01 -4.91
C LEU A 69 4.44 7.95 -4.18
N LYS A 70 5.35 8.89 -4.47
CA LYS A 70 6.64 9.00 -3.78
C LYS A 70 6.46 9.11 -2.26
N HIS A 71 5.53 9.95 -1.80
CA HIS A 71 5.26 10.14 -0.38
C HIS A 71 4.70 8.87 0.29
N LEU A 72 3.72 8.22 -0.35
CA LEU A 72 3.13 6.98 0.14
C LEU A 72 4.18 5.84 0.19
N LEU A 73 5.05 5.76 -0.82
CA LEU A 73 6.09 4.74 -0.87
C LEU A 73 7.13 4.94 0.23
N VAL A 74 7.60 6.17 0.43
CA VAL A 74 8.50 6.53 1.55
C VAL A 74 7.89 6.10 2.88
N TYR A 75 6.62 6.43 3.10
CA TYR A 75 5.93 6.07 4.33
C TYR A 75 5.87 4.55 4.54
N LEU A 76 5.51 3.78 3.51
CA LEU A 76 5.46 2.33 3.58
C LEU A 76 6.84 1.71 3.88
N LEU A 77 7.89 2.16 3.20
CA LEU A 77 9.25 1.65 3.44
C LEU A 77 9.66 1.84 4.91
N ILE A 78 9.36 2.99 5.51
CA ILE A 78 9.65 3.25 6.93
C ILE A 78 8.79 2.36 7.84
N LYS A 79 7.48 2.22 7.57
CA LYS A 79 6.59 1.37 8.38
C LYS A 79 6.93 -0.12 8.30
N GLU A 80 7.50 -0.56 7.19
CA GLU A 80 7.99 -1.94 7.01
C GLU A 80 9.40 -2.16 7.58
N GLY A 81 9.97 -1.16 8.27
CA GLY A 81 11.21 -1.29 9.04
C GLY A 81 12.49 -0.90 8.30
N CYS A 82 12.41 -0.31 7.09
CA CYS A 82 13.60 0.22 6.43
C CYS A 82 14.20 1.39 7.21
N ARG A 83 15.53 1.45 7.29
CA ARG A 83 16.20 2.56 7.98
C ARG A 83 16.02 3.84 7.19
N VAL A 84 15.75 4.95 7.88
CA VAL A 84 15.57 6.28 7.28
C VAL A 84 16.73 6.65 6.35
N LYS A 85 17.96 6.37 6.77
CA LYS A 85 19.17 6.65 5.98
C LYS A 85 19.20 5.86 4.66
N ASP A 86 18.76 4.61 4.66
CA ASP A 86 18.75 3.78 3.46
C ASP A 86 17.68 4.28 2.48
N VAL A 87 16.47 4.58 2.98
CA VAL A 87 15.39 5.15 2.17
C VAL A 87 15.81 6.50 1.57
N ALA A 88 16.44 7.36 2.38
CA ALA A 88 16.96 8.65 1.95
C ALA A 88 17.98 8.50 0.81
N ASN A 89 18.94 7.59 0.98
CA ASN A 89 19.97 7.31 -0.02
C ASN A 89 19.37 6.75 -1.32
N SER A 90 18.48 5.76 -1.24
CA SER A 90 17.87 5.13 -2.42
C SER A 90 16.96 6.07 -3.21
N LEU A 91 16.39 7.09 -2.56
CA LEU A 91 15.51 8.07 -3.20
C LEU A 91 16.20 9.41 -3.48
N HIS A 92 17.51 9.51 -3.21
CA HIS A 92 18.30 10.74 -3.34
C HIS A 92 17.66 11.96 -2.63
N ILE A 93 17.09 11.74 -1.44
CA ILE A 93 16.51 12.80 -0.58
C ILE A 93 17.20 12.83 0.78
N THR A 94 16.96 13.87 1.56
CA THR A 94 17.55 13.99 2.89
C THR A 94 16.75 13.24 3.95
N SER A 95 17.41 12.67 4.97
CA SER A 95 16.73 12.02 6.11
C SER A 95 15.66 12.89 6.78
N PRO A 96 15.89 14.21 7.01
CA PRO A 96 14.83 15.09 7.52
C PRO A 96 13.61 15.19 6.59
N SER A 97 13.82 15.11 5.28
CA SER A 97 12.71 15.10 4.30
C SER A 97 11.89 13.82 4.41
N VAL A 98 12.53 12.67 4.62
CA VAL A 98 11.83 11.39 4.88
C VAL A 98 10.91 11.49 6.08
N LEU A 99 11.41 12.06 7.19
CA LEU A 99 10.60 12.25 8.42
C LEU A 99 9.42 13.20 8.19
N LYS A 100 9.66 14.35 7.55
CA LYS A 100 8.59 15.31 7.18
C LYS A 100 7.52 14.69 6.28
N ILE A 101 7.94 13.83 5.34
CA ILE A 101 7.00 13.08 4.48
C ILE A 101 6.15 12.15 5.34
N CYS A 102 6.76 11.40 6.28
CA CYS A 102 6.03 10.48 7.14
C CYS A 102 4.98 11.21 7.99
N GLU A 103 5.36 12.31 8.65
CA GLU A 103 4.43 13.14 9.43
C GLU A 103 3.27 13.67 8.59
N LYS A 104 3.56 14.10 7.35
CA LYS A 104 2.52 14.60 6.43
C LYS A 104 1.57 13.48 6.01
N VAL A 105 2.09 12.29 5.74
CA VAL A 105 1.28 11.12 5.39
C VAL A 105 0.41 10.70 6.56
N ASP A 106 0.95 10.61 7.79
CA ASP A 106 0.17 10.27 8.99
C ASP A 106 -1.02 11.22 9.16
N ARG A 107 -0.82 12.54 9.02
CA ARG A 107 -1.92 13.52 9.08
C ARG A 107 -2.96 13.32 7.97
N SER A 108 -2.51 12.98 6.76
CA SER A 108 -3.40 12.78 5.61
C SER A 108 -4.22 11.50 5.76
N LEU A 109 -3.66 10.45 6.34
CA LEU A 109 -4.36 9.18 6.56
C LEU A 109 -5.49 9.30 7.58
N ILE A 110 -5.48 10.29 8.47
CA ILE A 110 -6.56 10.49 9.46
C ILE A 110 -7.85 10.96 8.77
N SER A 111 -7.75 11.83 7.78
CA SER A 111 -8.90 12.52 7.19
C SER A 111 -9.23 12.11 5.76
N ASP A 112 -8.28 11.53 5.02
CA ASP A 112 -8.42 11.24 3.59
C ASP A 112 -8.52 9.73 3.32
N ARG A 113 -9.76 9.26 3.11
CA ARG A 113 -10.05 7.85 2.74
C ARG A 113 -9.47 7.46 1.39
N ILE A 114 -9.35 8.40 0.44
CA ILE A 114 -8.72 8.12 -0.85
C ILE A 114 -7.23 7.85 -0.63
N TYR A 115 -6.58 8.61 0.24
CA TYR A 115 -5.18 8.39 0.62
C TYR A 115 -4.96 7.03 1.27
N GLN A 116 -5.89 6.57 2.12
CA GLN A 116 -5.86 5.22 2.70
C GLN A 116 -6.04 4.13 1.64
N LEU A 117 -6.97 4.30 0.69
CA LEU A 117 -7.19 3.34 -0.39
C LEU A 117 -5.94 3.18 -1.26
N TRP A 118 -5.30 4.30 -1.63
CA TRP A 118 -4.04 4.26 -2.38
C TRP A 118 -2.92 3.59 -1.60
N LEU A 119 -2.80 3.87 -0.30
CA LEU A 119 -1.81 3.22 0.56
C LEU A 119 -2.00 1.69 0.57
N ASN A 120 -3.24 1.23 0.73
CA ASN A 120 -3.58 -0.19 0.73
C ASN A 120 -3.30 -0.85 -0.63
N HIS A 121 -3.64 -0.16 -1.72
CA HIS A 121 -3.35 -0.64 -3.07
C HIS A 121 -1.85 -0.83 -3.28
N ILE A 122 -1.02 0.15 -2.90
CA ILE A 122 0.44 0.03 -2.99
C ILE A 122 0.95 -1.11 -2.11
N LYS A 123 0.42 -1.23 -0.88
CA LYS A 123 0.81 -2.28 0.06
C LYS A 123 0.57 -3.68 -0.52
N ILE A 124 -0.62 -3.93 -1.07
CA ILE A 124 -0.99 -5.22 -1.65
C ILE A 124 -0.12 -5.57 -2.85
N ASN A 125 0.13 -4.62 -3.75
CA ASN A 125 0.88 -4.92 -4.98
C ASN A 125 2.39 -5.07 -4.75
N LEU A 126 2.97 -4.39 -3.76
CA LEU A 126 4.42 -4.35 -3.58
C LEU A 126 4.94 -5.21 -2.42
N PHE A 127 4.14 -5.43 -1.38
CA PHE A 127 4.61 -5.96 -0.10
C PHE A 127 3.94 -7.26 0.33
N LEU A 128 2.78 -7.60 -0.23
CA LEU A 128 2.09 -8.89 -0.07
C LEU A 128 2.40 -9.80 -1.27
#